data_AF-A0A430CG16-F1
#
_entry.id   AF-A0A430CG16-F1
#
_cell.length_a   1.000
_cell.length_b   1.000
_cell.length_c   1.000
_cell.angle_alpha   90.00
_cell.angle_beta   90.00
_cell.angle_gamma   90.00
#
_symmetry.space_group_name_H-M   'P 1'
#
loop_
_entity.id
_entity.type
_entity.pdbx_description
1 polymer ?
#
loop_
_entity_poly.entity_id
_entity_poly.type
_entity_poly.pdbx_seq_one_letter_code
_entity_poly.pdbx_strand_id
1 'polypeptide(L)'
;MTRHFSVAIMALFSTIGCSAPTSAGPDASNVTEKAMANAAMPQAPSAVAEQAPQNPLPGADHATIHQSLKSELAGTGQIDGAMISDVQMVDRCHTRFVTPMTSITVNWSKVGNFAARTEQGKVSIPITDDRATHIMTMPDGDDSRRVDGSMGLLADDCQS
;
A
#
# COMPACT_ATOMS: atom_id res chain seq x y z
N MET A 1 2.04 48.76 -23.45
CA MET A 1 0.57 48.89 -23.50
C MET A 1 0.06 47.80 -24.44
N THR A 2 -0.53 46.73 -23.91
CA THR A 2 -1.97 46.57 -23.60
C THR A 2 -2.75 46.08 -24.82
N ARG A 3 -3.09 44.79 -24.83
CA ARG A 3 -4.18 44.25 -25.64
C ARG A 3 -5.34 43.82 -24.72
N HIS A 4 -6.27 44.76 -24.56
CA HIS A 4 -7.69 44.48 -24.34
C HIS A 4 -8.29 43.65 -25.50
N PHE A 5 -9.51 43.10 -25.51
CA PHE A 5 -10.66 42.90 -24.60
C PHE A 5 -11.23 41.50 -25.02
N SER A 6 -12.06 40.74 -24.29
CA SER A 6 -13.44 41.01 -23.91
C SER A 6 -14.00 39.93 -22.97
N VAL A 7 -14.97 40.31 -22.15
CA VAL A 7 -15.84 39.43 -21.34
C VAL A 7 -17.20 39.31 -22.03
N ALA A 8 -17.84 38.13 -22.03
CA ALA A 8 -19.31 37.90 -22.14
C ALA A 8 -19.64 36.39 -22.25
N ILE A 9 -20.82 35.86 -21.91
CA ILE A 9 -21.79 36.15 -20.82
C ILE A 9 -22.87 35.04 -20.86
N MET A 10 -23.60 34.85 -19.75
CA MET A 10 -24.89 34.13 -19.61
C MET A 10 -24.98 32.61 -19.74
N ALA A 11 -25.81 32.07 -18.84
CA ALA A 11 -26.27 30.69 -18.75
C ALA A 11 -27.59 30.49 -19.53
N LEU A 12 -27.98 29.22 -19.71
CA LEU A 12 -29.34 28.83 -20.08
C LEU A 12 -29.85 27.73 -19.13
N PHE A 13 -30.97 28.02 -18.46
CA PHE A 13 -31.84 27.06 -17.80
C PHE A 13 -32.87 26.53 -18.81
N SER A 14 -33.23 25.24 -18.74
CA SER A 14 -34.56 24.64 -19.09
C SER A 14 -34.43 23.10 -19.00
N THR A 15 -34.97 22.39 -17.99
CA THR A 15 -36.38 22.02 -17.69
C THR A 15 -36.97 20.88 -18.54
N ILE A 16 -37.30 19.77 -17.83
CA ILE A 16 -38.45 18.85 -18.02
C ILE A 16 -38.44 17.94 -19.27
N GLY A 17 -38.68 16.63 -19.04
CA GLY A 17 -38.93 15.66 -20.11
C GLY A 17 -39.13 14.22 -19.62
N CYS A 18 -40.29 13.92 -19.02
CA CYS A 18 -40.65 12.56 -18.61
C CYS A 18 -41.25 11.78 -19.80
N SER A 19 -40.82 10.54 -20.03
CA SER A 19 -41.48 9.59 -20.95
C SER A 19 -41.10 8.14 -20.62
N ALA A 20 -42.09 7.34 -20.21
CA ALA A 20 -42.03 5.88 -20.19
C ALA A 20 -43.18 5.33 -21.05
N PRO A 21 -42.98 4.25 -21.81
CA PRO A 21 -44.06 3.37 -22.25
C PRO A 21 -44.08 2.07 -21.43
N THR A 22 -45.27 1.50 -21.23
CA THR A 22 -45.49 0.31 -20.38
C THR A 22 -46.20 -0.81 -21.14
N SER A 23 -46.05 -2.03 -20.60
CA SER A 23 -46.89 -3.23 -20.77
C SER A 23 -47.15 -3.85 -22.16
N ALA A 24 -46.80 -5.14 -22.26
CA ALA A 24 -47.63 -6.19 -22.86
C ALA A 24 -47.34 -7.54 -22.16
N GLY A 25 -48.38 -8.23 -21.65
CA GLY A 25 -48.29 -9.60 -21.06
C GLY A 25 -48.68 -10.69 -22.07
N PRO A 26 -49.17 -11.89 -21.67
CA PRO A 26 -49.53 -12.32 -20.30
C PRO A 26 -49.10 -13.78 -19.90
N ASP A 27 -49.39 -14.15 -18.64
CA ASP A 27 -49.82 -15.45 -18.05
C ASP A 27 -49.43 -16.85 -18.65
N ALA A 28 -49.22 -17.93 -17.87
CA ALA A 28 -49.34 -18.16 -16.42
C ALA A 28 -48.61 -19.43 -15.91
N SER A 29 -48.34 -19.46 -14.59
CA SER A 29 -48.29 -20.62 -13.66
C SER A 29 -47.32 -21.80 -13.88
N ASN A 30 -46.38 -22.01 -12.94
CA ASN A 30 -46.61 -22.93 -11.80
C ASN A 30 -45.61 -22.78 -10.62
N VAL A 31 -46.12 -23.01 -9.39
CA VAL A 31 -45.47 -23.23 -8.07
C VAL A 31 -44.31 -22.32 -7.56
N THR A 32 -44.72 -21.30 -6.80
CA THR A 32 -44.23 -20.87 -5.47
C THR A 32 -43.09 -21.65 -4.78
N GLU A 33 -42.01 -20.94 -4.38
CA GLU A 33 -41.57 -20.93 -2.96
C GLU A 33 -40.87 -19.60 -2.58
N LYS A 34 -41.15 -19.11 -1.37
CA LYS A 34 -40.47 -17.97 -0.68
C LYS A 34 -38.99 -18.30 -0.45
N ALA A 35 -38.03 -17.39 -0.23
CA ALA A 35 -37.90 -15.92 -0.33
C ALA A 35 -36.38 -15.61 -0.15
N MET A 36 -35.81 -14.40 -0.12
CA MET A 36 -36.33 -13.03 0.03
C MET A 36 -35.60 -12.06 -0.92
N ALA A 37 -36.07 -10.81 -1.01
CA ALA A 37 -35.36 -9.74 -1.67
C ALA A 37 -34.32 -9.08 -0.74
N ASN A 38 -33.18 -8.65 -1.29
CA ASN A 38 -32.65 -7.34 -0.94
C ASN A 38 -32.05 -6.67 -2.18
N ALA A 39 -32.16 -5.34 -2.26
CA ALA A 39 -32.02 -4.60 -3.51
C ALA A 39 -30.57 -4.54 -4.02
N ALA A 40 -30.40 -4.75 -5.33
CA ALA A 40 -29.21 -4.29 -6.03
C ALA A 40 -29.23 -2.76 -6.10
N MET A 41 -28.31 -2.10 -5.40
CA MET A 41 -27.95 -0.70 -5.63
C MET A 41 -26.58 -0.64 -6.30
N PRO A 42 -26.39 0.27 -7.28
CA PRO A 42 -25.13 0.37 -8.02
C PRO A 42 -24.04 0.92 -7.10
N GLN A 43 -22.86 0.28 -7.11
CA GLN A 43 -21.67 0.85 -6.49
C GLN A 43 -21.26 2.10 -7.27
N ALA A 44 -21.41 3.26 -6.64
CA ALA A 44 -20.81 4.50 -7.13
C ALA A 44 -19.28 4.32 -7.24
N PRO A 45 -18.60 4.94 -8.21
CA PRO A 45 -17.16 4.80 -8.37
C PRO A 45 -16.46 5.27 -7.10
N SER A 46 -15.58 4.42 -6.56
CA SER A 46 -14.81 4.74 -5.36
C SER A 46 -14.08 6.06 -5.54
N ALA A 47 -14.43 7.04 -4.69
CA ALA A 47 -13.59 8.20 -4.52
C ALA A 47 -12.19 7.70 -4.14
N VAL A 48 -11.16 8.25 -4.79
CA VAL A 48 -9.78 8.03 -4.39
C VAL A 48 -9.63 8.62 -2.99
N ALA A 49 -9.75 7.77 -1.97
CA ALA A 49 -9.32 8.11 -0.64
C ALA A 49 -7.82 8.33 -0.72
N GLU A 50 -7.40 9.58 -0.55
CA GLU A 50 -6.01 9.99 -0.50
C GLU A 50 -5.35 9.25 0.68
N GLN A 51 -4.69 8.12 0.39
CA GLN A 51 -4.11 7.26 1.40
C GLN A 51 -2.91 7.99 2.02
N ALA A 52 -3.14 8.61 3.17
CA ALA A 52 -2.09 9.06 4.07
C ALA A 52 -1.09 7.91 4.32
N PRO A 53 0.21 8.18 4.57
CA PRO A 53 1.23 7.16 4.74
C PRO A 53 0.82 6.07 5.74
N GLN A 54 0.43 4.90 5.23
CA GLN A 54 0.03 3.78 6.08
C GLN A 54 1.28 3.05 6.55
N ASN A 55 1.74 3.40 7.75
CA ASN A 55 2.50 2.46 8.57
C ASN A 55 1.67 1.17 8.70
N PRO A 56 2.28 -0.03 8.70
CA PRO A 56 1.54 -1.26 8.98
C PRO A 56 0.78 -1.10 10.30
N LEU A 57 -0.53 -1.40 10.27
CA LEU A 57 -1.36 -1.36 11.46
C LEU A 57 -0.82 -2.37 12.49
N PRO A 58 -0.76 -2.02 13.79
CA PRO A 58 -0.45 -3.01 14.82
C PRO A 58 -1.50 -4.14 14.76
N GLY A 59 -1.03 -5.38 14.59
CA GLY A 59 -1.88 -6.54 14.29
C GLY A 59 -2.01 -6.90 12.80
N ALA A 60 -1.29 -6.24 11.90
CA ALA A 60 -1.11 -6.70 10.52
C ALA A 60 -0.38 -8.05 10.49
N ASP A 61 -0.78 -8.94 9.59
CA ASP A 61 -0.08 -10.22 9.40
C ASP A 61 1.29 -10.03 8.72
N HIS A 62 2.14 -11.06 8.85
CA HIS A 62 3.51 -10.97 8.36
C HIS A 62 3.58 -10.86 6.84
N ALA A 63 2.61 -11.40 6.10
CA ALA A 63 2.54 -11.25 4.66
C ALA A 63 2.29 -9.79 4.26
N THR A 64 1.43 -9.09 4.99
CA THR A 64 1.14 -7.67 4.84
C THR A 64 2.38 -6.82 5.17
N ILE A 65 3.08 -7.09 6.27
CA ILE A 65 4.30 -6.38 6.64
C ILE A 65 5.40 -6.60 5.60
N HIS A 66 5.59 -7.83 5.11
CA HIS A 66 6.55 -8.12 4.04
C HIS A 66 6.18 -7.46 2.70
N GLN A 67 4.89 -7.35 2.37
CA GLN A 67 4.44 -6.66 1.16
C GLN A 67 4.72 -5.16 1.28
N SER A 68 4.49 -4.55 2.43
CA SER A 68 4.87 -3.16 2.70
C SER A 68 6.38 -2.96 2.55
N LEU A 69 7.20 -3.77 3.23
CA LEU A 69 8.68 -3.73 3.08
C LEU A 69 9.11 -3.85 1.61
N LYS A 70 8.48 -4.73 0.83
CA LYS A 70 8.75 -4.85 -0.61
C LYS A 70 8.39 -3.58 -1.38
N SER A 71 7.24 -2.99 -1.09
CA SER A 71 6.75 -1.77 -1.75
C SER A 71 7.64 -0.55 -1.49
N GLU A 72 8.12 -0.39 -0.25
CA GLU A 72 8.94 0.77 0.15
C GLU A 72 10.43 0.60 -0.24
N LEU A 73 10.96 -0.63 -0.28
CA LEU A 73 12.39 -0.88 -0.51
C LEU A 73 12.77 -1.26 -1.94
N ALA A 74 11.93 -1.97 -2.69
CA ALA A 74 12.32 -2.46 -4.02
C ALA A 74 12.47 -1.30 -5.03
N GLY A 75 13.70 -1.07 -5.50
CA GLY A 75 14.05 0.04 -6.39
C GLY A 75 14.39 1.37 -5.69
N THR A 76 14.24 1.44 -4.36
CA THR A 76 14.46 2.65 -3.55
C THR A 76 15.57 2.46 -2.52
N GLY A 77 15.51 1.36 -1.77
CA GLY A 77 16.48 1.00 -0.74
C GLY A 77 17.70 0.29 -1.32
N GLN A 78 18.83 0.37 -0.61
CA GLN A 78 20.08 -0.30 -0.93
C GLN A 78 20.58 -1.07 0.27
N ILE A 79 21.33 -2.15 0.07
CA ILE A 79 22.12 -2.80 1.13
C ILE A 79 23.58 -2.83 0.66
N ASP A 80 24.49 -2.33 1.50
CA ASP A 80 25.93 -2.20 1.20
C ASP A 80 26.22 -1.49 -0.14
N GLY A 81 25.35 -0.53 -0.51
CA GLY A 81 25.42 0.21 -1.77
C GLY A 81 24.82 -0.50 -3.00
N ALA A 82 24.31 -1.72 -2.85
CA ALA A 82 23.60 -2.45 -3.90
C ALA A 82 22.08 -2.21 -3.80
N MET A 83 21.44 -1.79 -4.89
CA MET A 83 19.97 -1.58 -4.93
C MET A 83 19.21 -2.87 -4.60
N ILE A 84 18.21 -2.77 -3.73
CA ILE A 84 17.27 -3.86 -3.43
C ILE A 84 16.36 -4.02 -4.65
N SER A 85 16.39 -5.18 -5.29
CA SER A 85 15.53 -5.53 -6.42
C SER A 85 14.26 -6.28 -5.99
N ASP A 86 14.29 -6.96 -4.84
CA ASP A 86 13.13 -7.69 -4.30
C ASP A 86 13.24 -7.88 -2.78
N VAL A 87 12.10 -8.09 -2.12
CA VAL A 87 12.00 -8.46 -0.70
C VAL A 87 11.04 -9.64 -0.59
N GLN A 88 11.49 -10.72 0.06
CA GLN A 88 10.81 -12.02 0.08
C GLN A 88 10.63 -12.50 1.51
N MET A 89 9.41 -12.94 1.84
CA MET A 89 9.16 -13.73 3.06
C MET A 89 9.69 -15.15 2.83
N VAL A 90 10.67 -15.59 3.63
CA VAL A 90 11.17 -16.97 3.61
C VAL A 90 10.30 -17.84 4.52
N ASP A 91 10.03 -17.33 5.73
CA ASP A 91 9.05 -17.82 6.69
C ASP A 91 8.61 -16.65 7.60
N ARG A 92 7.81 -16.92 8.64
CA ARG A 92 7.31 -15.90 9.57
C ARG A 92 8.41 -14.96 10.08
N CYS A 93 9.58 -15.50 10.43
CA CYS A 93 10.64 -14.77 11.12
C CYS A 93 11.91 -14.58 10.29
N HIS A 94 11.85 -14.86 8.98
CA HIS A 94 12.97 -14.63 8.07
C HIS A 94 12.54 -13.86 6.82
N THR A 95 13.11 -12.65 6.65
CA THR A 95 13.00 -11.89 5.39
C THR A 95 14.29 -12.00 4.60
N ARG A 96 14.17 -12.27 3.30
CA ARG A 96 15.28 -12.18 2.35
C ARG A 96 15.18 -10.89 1.54
N PHE A 97 16.20 -10.05 1.66
CA PHE A 97 16.43 -8.91 0.79
C PHE A 97 17.29 -9.36 -0.39
N VAL A 98 16.86 -9.08 -1.61
CA VAL A 98 17.56 -9.48 -2.84
C VAL A 98 18.13 -8.24 -3.51
N THR A 99 19.40 -8.31 -3.88
CA THR A 99 20.10 -7.31 -4.71
C THR A 99 20.70 -8.00 -5.94
N PRO A 100 21.13 -7.28 -6.98
CA PRO A 100 21.82 -7.87 -8.13
C PRO A 100 23.12 -8.62 -7.78
N MET A 101 23.76 -8.34 -6.63
CA MET A 101 25.03 -8.97 -6.24
C MET A 101 24.86 -10.11 -5.24
N THR A 102 23.86 -10.05 -4.37
CA THR A 102 23.67 -11.00 -3.26
C THR A 102 22.24 -11.00 -2.73
N SER A 103 21.88 -12.02 -1.95
CA SER A 103 20.66 -12.04 -1.14
C SER A 103 21.01 -12.23 0.34
N ILE A 104 20.51 -11.34 1.19
CA ILE A 104 20.76 -11.33 2.64
C ILE A 104 19.47 -11.78 3.32
N THR A 105 19.55 -12.79 4.19
CA THR A 105 18.37 -13.33 4.90
C THR A 105 18.48 -12.96 6.38
N VAL A 106 17.67 -11.99 6.81
CA VAL A 106 17.62 -11.49 8.19
C VAL A 106 16.68 -12.37 9.01
N ASN A 107 17.15 -12.81 10.18
CA ASN A 107 16.36 -13.56 11.16
C ASN A 107 15.88 -12.62 12.28
N TRP A 108 14.61 -12.24 12.25
CA TRP A 108 14.03 -11.24 13.15
C TRP A 108 14.07 -11.65 14.64
N SER A 109 14.09 -12.94 14.96
CA SER A 109 14.24 -13.39 16.35
C SER A 109 15.64 -13.12 16.95
N LYS A 110 16.61 -12.74 16.11
CA LYS A 110 17.98 -12.41 16.51
C LYS A 110 18.36 -10.93 16.33
N VAL A 111 17.52 -10.12 15.68
CA VAL A 111 17.90 -8.74 15.37
C VAL A 111 17.86 -7.88 16.64
N GLY A 112 19.00 -7.27 16.96
CA GLY A 112 19.09 -6.32 18.07
C GLY A 112 18.45 -4.96 17.75
N ASN A 113 18.78 -3.96 18.55
CA ASN A 113 18.22 -2.62 18.42
C ASN A 113 18.50 -1.98 17.03
N PHE A 114 17.45 -1.63 16.29
CA PHE A 114 17.51 -0.86 15.04
C PHE A 114 17.88 0.61 15.33
N ALA A 115 19.17 0.86 15.59
CA ALA A 115 19.68 2.21 15.80
C ALA A 115 19.84 2.95 14.46
N ALA A 116 18.73 3.23 13.79
CA ALA A 116 18.68 4.00 12.54
C ALA A 116 19.39 5.36 12.69
N ARG A 117 20.13 5.75 11.65
CA ARG A 117 20.88 7.02 11.60
C ARG A 117 20.47 7.82 10.37
N THR A 118 20.03 9.06 10.56
CA THR A 118 19.74 9.98 9.45
C THR A 118 20.91 10.94 9.26
N GLU A 119 21.58 10.87 8.11
CA GLU A 119 22.66 11.77 7.72
C GLU A 119 22.49 12.19 6.25
N GLN A 120 22.67 13.48 5.96
CA GLN A 120 22.63 14.04 4.60
C GLN A 120 21.36 13.68 3.78
N GLY A 121 20.21 13.52 4.44
CA GLY A 121 18.94 13.14 3.78
C GLY A 121 18.83 11.65 3.44
N LYS A 122 19.67 10.79 4.03
CA LYS A 122 19.57 9.33 3.96
C LYS A 122 19.42 8.74 5.35
N VAL A 123 18.55 7.74 5.46
CA VAL A 123 18.48 6.85 6.63
C VAL A 123 19.37 5.65 6.38
N SER A 124 20.16 5.29 7.40
CA SER A 124 21.03 4.10 7.44
C SER A 124 20.59 3.21 8.61
N ILE A 125 20.19 1.98 8.32
CA ILE A 125 19.73 0.99 9.30
C ILE A 125 20.71 -0.19 9.29
N PRO A 126 21.39 -0.49 10.41
CA PRO A 126 22.20 -1.70 10.51
C PRO A 126 21.28 -2.92 10.61
N ILE A 127 21.44 -3.88 9.71
CA ILE A 127 20.73 -5.16 9.70
C ILE A 127 21.74 -6.32 9.75
N THR A 128 21.48 -7.34 10.56
CA THR A 128 22.43 -8.44 10.79
C THR A 128 21.86 -9.77 10.32
N ASP A 129 22.64 -10.53 9.55
CA ASP A 129 22.36 -11.93 9.23
C ASP A 129 23.24 -12.86 10.10
N ASP A 130 23.21 -14.18 9.86
CA ASP A 130 24.03 -15.15 10.60
C ASP A 130 25.56 -15.04 10.34
N ARG A 131 26.01 -14.07 9.52
CA ARG A 131 27.41 -13.94 9.06
C ARG A 131 27.99 -12.55 9.28
N ALA A 132 27.22 -11.50 9.06
CA ALA A 132 27.69 -10.11 9.08
C ALA A 132 26.58 -9.09 9.42
N THR A 133 27.01 -7.90 9.83
CA THR A 133 26.15 -6.71 9.82
C THR A 133 26.31 -5.99 8.49
N HIS A 134 25.19 -5.75 7.84
CA HIS A 134 25.04 -5.01 6.59
C HIS A 134 24.39 -3.65 6.88
N ILE A 135 24.64 -2.66 6.03
CA ILE A 135 24.01 -1.34 6.16
C ILE A 135 22.95 -1.20 5.08
N MET A 136 21.67 -1.25 5.49
CA MET A 136 20.58 -0.82 4.62
C MET A 136 20.55 0.71 4.57
N THR A 137 20.41 1.30 3.40
CA THR A 137 20.24 2.75 3.23
C THR A 137 19.07 3.08 2.32
N MET A 138 18.38 4.18 2.60
CA MET A 138 17.26 4.70 1.81
C MET A 138 17.16 6.22 1.98
N PRO A 139 16.42 6.95 1.12
CA PRO A 139 16.12 8.36 1.37
C PRO A 139 15.40 8.57 2.70
N ASP A 140 15.67 9.67 3.39
CA ASP A 140 14.87 10.09 4.56
C ASP A 140 13.48 10.54 4.11
N GLY A 141 12.43 10.05 4.79
CA GLY A 141 11.04 10.32 4.41
C GLY A 141 10.03 9.45 5.15
N ASP A 142 8.79 9.42 4.68
CA ASP A 142 7.76 8.56 5.25
C ASP A 142 8.05 7.07 4.97
N ASP A 143 8.62 6.75 3.80
CA ASP A 143 9.03 5.40 3.41
C ASP A 143 10.01 4.81 4.44
N SER A 144 11.01 5.58 4.87
CA SER A 144 11.98 5.11 5.87
C SER A 144 11.34 4.87 7.24
N ARG A 145 10.30 5.63 7.60
CA ARG A 145 9.54 5.43 8.86
C ARG A 145 8.65 4.20 8.78
N ARG A 146 8.03 3.94 7.61
CA ARG A 146 7.28 2.72 7.33
C ARG A 146 8.15 1.49 7.40
N VAL A 147 9.37 1.55 6.83
CA VAL A 147 10.34 0.46 6.88
C VAL A 147 10.80 0.21 8.32
N ASP A 148 11.21 1.23 9.05
CA ASP A 148 11.65 1.12 10.46
C ASP A 148 10.55 0.50 11.35
N GLY A 149 9.31 1.01 11.25
CA GLY A 149 8.15 0.44 11.94
C GLY A 149 7.83 -1.00 11.54
N SER A 150 7.96 -1.35 10.25
CA SER A 150 7.76 -2.71 9.75
C SER A 150 8.80 -3.68 10.32
N MET A 151 10.08 -3.27 10.38
CA MET A 151 11.17 -4.06 10.96
C MET A 151 11.00 -4.23 12.47
N GLY A 152 10.58 -3.16 13.17
CA GLY A 152 10.26 -3.20 14.59
C GLY A 152 9.15 -4.21 14.90
N LEU A 153 8.05 -4.20 14.14
CA LEU A 153 6.95 -5.17 14.30
C LEU A 153 7.39 -6.62 14.06
N LEU A 154 8.22 -6.87 13.06
CA LEU A 154 8.75 -8.22 12.79
C LEU A 154 9.69 -8.71 13.89
N ALA A 155 10.51 -7.83 14.47
CA ALA A 155 11.39 -8.19 15.58
C ALA A 155 10.60 -8.44 16.87
N ASP A 156 9.64 -7.58 17.22
CA ASP A 156 8.81 -7.70 18.43
C ASP A 156 8.01 -9.03 18.42
N ASP A 157 7.32 -9.36 17.32
CA ASP A 157 6.56 -10.61 17.18
C ASP A 157 7.45 -11.86 17.24
N CYS A 158 8.64 -11.81 16.63
CA CYS A 158 9.54 -12.96 16.53
C CYS A 158 10.47 -13.13 17.75
N GLN A 159 10.44 -12.21 18.72
CA GLN A 159 11.21 -12.28 19.98
C GLN A 159 10.34 -12.54 21.23
N SER A 160 9.01 -12.62 21.04
CA SER A 160 7.98 -12.87 22.07
C SER A 160 7.92 -14.35 22.53
#